data_AF-A0A4Y2C4B8-F1
#
_entry.id   AF-A0A4Y2C4B8-F1
#
_cell.length_a   1.000
_cell.length_b   1.000
_cell.length_c   1.000
_cell.angle_alpha   90.00
_cell.angle_beta   90.00
_cell.angle_gamma   90.00
#
_symmetry.space_group_name_H-M   'P 1'
#
loop_
_entity.id
_entity.type
_entity.pdbx_description
1 polymer ?
#
loop_
_entity_poly.entity_id
_entity_poly.type
_entity_poly.pdbx_seq_one_letter_code
_entity_poly.pdbx_strand_id
1 'polypeptide(L)'
;MKTKLTHIHQNITRIAGRNWGLKRDLRRRLYKTVTERAILHRAALLAYLLSARQSRQLNSNQSKFLLNIKGTYSTTPTAALQIIEGIISLHIKAEQEAAYVRTVRLRKRIKLQQHQFQPQ
;
A
#
# COMPACT_ATOMS: atom_id res chain seq x y z
N MET A 1 -15.73 -6.58 -1.63
CA MET A 1 -14.30 -6.43 -2.01
C MET A 1 -13.28 -6.63 -0.87
N LYS A 2 -13.64 -7.15 0.31
CA LYS A 2 -12.73 -7.24 1.48
C LYS A 2 -11.94 -8.56 1.62
N THR A 3 -12.39 -9.64 0.99
CA THR A 3 -12.00 -11.02 1.36
C THR A 3 -10.53 -11.39 1.09
N LYS A 4 -9.98 -11.09 -0.09
CA LYS A 4 -8.60 -11.49 -0.43
C LYS A 4 -7.52 -10.74 0.35
N LEU A 5 -7.71 -9.45 0.66
CA LEU A 5 -6.70 -8.67 1.39
C LEU A 5 -6.68 -9.05 2.88
N THR A 6 -7.86 -9.28 3.47
CA THR A 6 -7.95 -9.80 4.84
C THR A 6 -7.35 -11.19 4.92
N HIS A 7 -7.53 -12.02 3.90
CA HIS A 7 -6.95 -13.37 3.82
C HIS A 7 -5.41 -13.34 3.74
N ILE A 8 -4.83 -12.45 2.93
CA ILE A 8 -3.36 -12.25 2.88
C ILE A 8 -2.83 -11.77 4.23
N HIS A 9 -3.50 -10.80 4.85
CA HIS A 9 -3.15 -10.33 6.18
C HIS A 9 -3.19 -11.46 7.22
N GLN A 10 -4.27 -12.26 7.24
CA GLN A 10 -4.41 -13.41 8.14
C GLN A 10 -3.33 -14.48 7.91
N ASN A 11 -2.99 -14.78 6.65
CA ASN A 11 -1.94 -15.75 6.34
C ASN A 11 -0.56 -15.28 6.82
N ILE A 12 -0.23 -13.99 6.62
CA ILE A 12 1.02 -13.41 7.12
C ILE A 12 1.04 -13.45 8.65
N THR A 13 -0.06 -13.10 9.31
CA THR A 13 -0.20 -13.17 10.77
C THR A 13 -0.06 -14.61 11.30
N ARG A 14 -0.60 -15.60 10.57
CA ARG A 14 -0.51 -17.03 10.93
C ARG A 14 0.92 -17.56 10.81
N ILE A 15 1.64 -17.22 9.74
CA ILE A 15 3.03 -17.63 9.52
C ILE A 15 3.96 -17.03 10.59
N ALA A 16 3.62 -15.84 11.10
CA ALA A 16 4.42 -15.15 12.10
C ALA A 16 4.23 -15.65 13.55
N GLY A 17 3.13 -16.33 13.86
CA GLY A 17 2.76 -16.73 15.22
C GLY A 17 2.37 -15.56 16.15
N ARG A 18 1.80 -15.85 17.33
CA ARG A 18 1.38 -14.85 18.34
C ARG A 18 2.55 -14.03 18.91
N ASN A 19 3.74 -14.64 18.99
CA ASN A 19 4.92 -14.08 19.67
C ASN A 19 6.09 -13.77 18.72
N TRP A 20 5.84 -13.73 17.41
CA TRP A 20 6.71 -13.11 16.40
C TRP A 20 8.23 -13.43 16.52
N GLY A 21 8.64 -14.67 16.17
CA GLY A 21 10.05 -15.09 16.11
C GLY A 21 10.85 -14.60 14.87
N LEU A 22 10.21 -13.85 13.96
CA LEU A 22 10.83 -13.35 12.72
C LEU A 22 11.60 -12.03 12.96
N LYS A 23 12.84 -11.91 12.47
CA LYS A 23 13.62 -10.64 12.51
C LYS A 23 12.89 -9.50 11.78
N ARG A 24 13.02 -8.26 12.28
CA ARG A 24 12.38 -7.04 11.73
C ARG A 24 12.63 -6.87 10.23
N ASP A 25 13.85 -7.14 9.77
CA ASP A 25 14.22 -7.02 8.35
C ASP A 25 13.48 -7.99 7.45
N LEU A 26 13.23 -9.22 7.93
CA LEU A 26 12.50 -10.23 7.17
C LEU A 26 11.01 -9.85 7.07
N ARG A 27 10.43 -9.26 8.12
CA ARG A 27 9.05 -8.72 8.08
C ARG A 27 8.93 -7.57 7.08
N ARG A 28 9.90 -6.64 7.10
CA ARG A 28 9.97 -5.52 6.15
C ARG A 28 10.10 -6.02 4.71
N ARG A 29 10.93 -7.04 4.49
CA ARG A 29 11.10 -7.69 3.18
C ARG A 29 9.79 -8.31 2.70
N LEU A 30 9.12 -9.11 3.53
CA LEU A 30 7.83 -9.74 3.19
C LEU A 30 6.74 -8.71 2.86
N TYR A 31 6.68 -7.62 3.61
CA TYR A 31 5.73 -6.54 3.32
C TYR A 31 5.96 -5.92 1.94
N LYS A 32 7.21 -5.58 1.59
CA LYS A 32 7.56 -4.99 0.28
C LYS A 32 7.34 -5.98 -0.88
N THR A 33 7.68 -7.26 -0.70
CA THR A 33 7.61 -8.23 -1.80
C THR A 33 6.22 -8.81 -2.01
N VAL A 34 5.43 -9.01 -0.95
CA VAL A 34 4.13 -9.69 -1.03
C VAL A 34 2.98 -8.69 -0.94
N THR A 35 2.91 -7.92 0.16
CA THR A 35 1.77 -7.06 0.44
C THR A 35 1.70 -5.88 -0.52
N GLU A 36 2.83 -5.18 -0.70
CA GLU A 36 2.92 -4.03 -1.60
C GLU A 36 2.64 -4.44 -3.05
N ARG A 37 3.31 -5.49 -3.58
CA ARG A 37 3.04 -5.99 -4.93
C ARG A 37 1.58 -6.43 -5.14
N ALA A 38 0.98 -7.14 -4.19
CA ALA A 38 -0.41 -7.58 -4.31
C ALA A 38 -1.40 -6.40 -4.39
N ILE A 39 -1.12 -5.31 -3.67
CA ILE A 39 -1.94 -4.09 -3.69
C ILE A 39 -1.74 -3.32 -4.98
N LEU A 40 -0.49 -3.15 -5.44
CA LEU A 40 -0.19 -2.46 -6.70
C LEU A 40 -0.78 -3.20 -7.91
N HIS A 41 -0.65 -4.52 -7.96
CA HIS A 41 -1.27 -5.32 -9.02
C HIS A 41 -2.79 -5.15 -9.08
N ARG A 42 -3.44 -5.01 -7.92
CA ARG A 42 -4.88 -4.72 -7.86
C ARG A 42 -5.22 -3.31 -8.33
N ALA A 43 -4.42 -2.32 -7.98
CA ALA A 43 -4.58 -0.95 -8.45
C ALA A 43 -4.42 -0.87 -9.98
N ALA A 44 -3.40 -1.55 -10.52
CA ALA A 44 -3.16 -1.72 -11.95
C ALA A 44 -4.37 -2.33 -12.66
N LEU A 45 -4.94 -3.43 -12.13
CA LEU A 45 -6.12 -4.08 -12.70
C LEU A 45 -7.36 -3.17 -12.71
N LEU A 46 -7.53 -2.33 -11.68
CA LEU A 46 -8.70 -1.48 -11.58
C LEU A 46 -8.62 -0.23 -12.46
N ALA A 47 -7.41 0.19 -12.89
CA ALA A 47 -7.14 1.28 -13.83
C ALA A 47 -8.02 2.55 -13.66
N TYR A 48 -8.56 2.78 -12.47
CA TYR A 48 -9.36 3.92 -12.06
C TYR A 48 -8.62 4.58 -10.91
N LEU A 49 -8.53 5.92 -10.94
CA LEU A 49 -7.91 6.70 -9.88
C LEU A 49 -8.64 6.39 -8.57
N LEU A 50 -7.92 5.97 -7.53
CA LEU A 50 -8.54 5.58 -6.27
C LEU A 50 -9.41 6.71 -5.73
N SER A 51 -10.64 6.38 -5.32
CA SER A 51 -11.46 7.37 -4.61
C SER A 51 -10.83 7.67 -3.25
N ALA A 52 -11.08 8.88 -2.72
CA ALA A 52 -10.57 9.28 -1.41
C ALA A 52 -10.91 8.27 -0.29
N ARG A 53 -12.07 7.61 -0.37
CA ARG A 53 -12.49 6.54 0.55
C ARG A 53 -11.59 5.30 0.42
N GLN A 54 -11.24 4.89 -0.79
CA GLN A 54 -10.35 3.74 -1.03
C GLN A 54 -8.92 4.05 -0.59
N SER A 55 -8.41 5.27 -0.87
CA SER A 55 -7.09 5.71 -0.41
C SER A 55 -6.99 5.72 1.12
N ARG A 56 -8.01 6.23 1.83
CA ARG A 56 -8.10 6.14 3.30
C ARG A 56 -8.09 4.70 3.81
N GLN A 57 -8.84 3.82 3.14
CA GLN A 57 -8.91 2.41 3.55
C GLN A 57 -7.58 1.67 3.31
N LEU A 58 -6.88 1.95 2.20
CA LEU A 58 -5.54 1.44 1.96
C LEU A 58 -4.54 1.93 3.00
N ASN A 59 -4.58 3.22 3.36
CA ASN A 59 -3.70 3.78 4.38
C ASN A 59 -3.95 3.15 5.76
N SER A 60 -5.22 2.94 6.14
CA SER A 60 -5.57 2.23 7.37
C SER A 60 -5.06 0.79 7.39
N ASN A 61 -5.16 0.07 6.25
CA ASN A 61 -4.63 -1.28 6.14
C ASN A 61 -3.09 -1.28 6.20
N GLN A 62 -2.43 -0.33 5.53
CA GLN A 62 -0.99 -0.15 5.58
C GLN A 62 -0.49 0.09 7.00
N SER A 63 -1.18 0.94 7.76
CA SER A 63 -0.84 1.27 9.14
C SER A 63 -0.74 0.02 10.02
N LYS A 64 -1.71 -0.91 9.90
CA LYS A 64 -1.69 -2.18 10.64
C LYS A 64 -0.45 -3.03 10.32
N PHE A 65 -0.01 -3.04 9.06
CA PHE A 65 1.22 -3.73 8.68
C PHE A 65 2.47 -3.02 9.18
N LEU A 66 2.52 -1.69 9.15
CA LEU A 66 3.66 -0.91 9.63
C LEU A 66 3.86 -1.07 11.13
N LEU A 67 2.78 -0.98 11.91
CA LEU A 67 2.80 -1.25 13.36
C LEU A 67 3.35 -2.65 13.65
N ASN A 68 2.94 -3.62 12.84
CA ASN A 68 3.38 -4.99 12.96
C ASN A 68 4.86 -5.23 12.58
N ILE A 69 5.40 -4.44 11.65
CA ILE A 69 6.84 -4.48 11.30
C ILE A 69 7.67 -3.85 12.43
N LYS A 70 7.22 -2.72 12.98
CA LYS A 70 7.96 -1.97 14.00
C LYS A 70 7.84 -2.59 15.40
N GLY A 71 6.80 -3.38 15.65
CA GLY A 71 6.53 -3.96 16.98
C GLY A 71 6.14 -2.92 18.03
N THR A 72 5.67 -1.74 17.60
CA THR A 72 5.36 -0.61 18.48
C THR A 72 3.88 -0.54 18.83
N TYR A 73 3.56 0.11 19.96
CA TYR A 73 2.17 0.39 20.36
C TYR A 73 1.39 1.16 19.28
N SER A 74 0.07 0.92 19.25
CA SER A 74 -0.88 1.47 18.27
C SER A 74 -1.00 3.01 18.26
N THR A 75 -0.33 3.71 19.18
CA THR A 75 -0.42 5.16 19.35
C THR A 75 0.49 5.97 18.42
N THR A 76 1.38 5.31 17.65
CA THR A 76 2.28 6.04 16.74
C THR A 76 1.54 6.47 15.46
N PRO A 77 1.54 7.77 15.08
CA PRO A 77 0.92 8.24 13.84
C PRO A 77 1.47 7.56 12.58
N THR A 78 0.58 7.19 11.64
CA THR A 78 0.96 6.45 10.41
C THR A 78 1.94 7.24 9.53
N ALA A 79 1.80 8.57 9.46
CA ALA A 79 2.72 9.43 8.71
C ALA A 79 4.14 9.40 9.31
N ALA A 80 4.24 9.46 10.64
CA ALA A 80 5.53 9.33 11.33
C ALA A 80 6.15 7.93 11.12
N LEU A 81 5.34 6.87 11.12
CA LEU A 81 5.80 5.51 10.80
C LEU A 81 6.33 5.40 9.37
N GLN A 82 5.67 6.03 8.40
CA GLN A 82 6.11 6.03 6.99
C GLN A 82 7.47 6.70 6.82
N ILE A 83 7.68 7.84 7.49
CA ILE A 83 8.95 8.59 7.47
C ILE A 83 10.06 7.78 8.14
N ILE A 84 9.83 7.25 9.35
CA ILE A 84 10.81 6.48 10.11
C ILE A 84 11.19 5.17 9.38
N GLU A 85 10.22 4.53 8.72
CA GLU A 85 10.47 3.29 7.98
C GLU A 85 10.97 3.55 6.55
N GLY A 86 10.99 4.80 6.06
CA GLY A 86 11.29 5.12 4.66
C GLY A 86 10.36 4.41 3.67
N ILE A 87 9.09 4.22 4.03
CA ILE A 87 8.08 3.54 3.22
C ILE A 87 7.09 4.57 2.72
N ILE A 88 7.09 4.80 1.39
CA ILE A 88 6.11 5.65 0.71
C ILE A 88 4.70 5.08 0.90
N SER A 89 3.71 5.96 1.06
CA SER A 89 2.32 5.57 1.24
C SER A 89 1.78 4.78 0.03
N LEU A 90 1.09 3.67 0.31
CA LEU A 90 0.61 2.72 -0.71
C LEU A 90 -0.42 3.35 -1.66
N HIS A 91 -1.22 4.29 -1.19
CA HIS A 91 -2.22 4.94 -2.05
C HIS A 91 -1.57 5.79 -3.14
N ILE A 92 -0.45 6.48 -2.83
CA ILE A 92 0.31 7.27 -3.81
C ILE A 92 0.90 6.36 -4.88
N LYS A 93 1.54 5.25 -4.49
CA LYS A 93 2.08 4.27 -5.45
C LYS A 93 0.97 3.60 -6.28
N ALA A 94 -0.18 3.33 -5.67
CA ALA A 94 -1.31 2.74 -6.35
C ALA A 94 -1.96 3.71 -7.37
N GLU A 95 -2.04 5.00 -7.04
CA GLU A 95 -2.47 6.05 -7.98
C GLU A 95 -1.50 6.20 -9.15
N GLN A 96 -0.19 6.20 -8.88
CA GLN A 96 0.84 6.25 -9.91
C GLN A 96 0.76 5.04 -10.85
N GLU A 97 0.64 3.82 -10.31
CA GLU A 97 0.51 2.60 -11.11
C GLU A 97 -0.77 2.60 -11.94
N ALA A 98 -1.89 3.03 -11.36
CA ALA A 98 -3.16 3.15 -12.07
C ALA A 98 -3.08 4.19 -13.20
N ALA A 99 -2.42 5.33 -12.95
CA ALA A 99 -2.16 6.36 -13.95
C ALA A 99 -1.28 5.84 -15.10
N TYR A 100 -0.21 5.13 -14.77
CA TYR A 100 0.69 4.50 -15.74
C TYR A 100 -0.05 3.48 -16.62
N VAL A 101 -0.78 2.54 -16.01
CA VAL A 101 -1.55 1.53 -16.76
C VAL A 101 -2.58 2.19 -17.67
N ARG A 102 -3.27 3.23 -17.19
CA ARG A 102 -4.33 3.89 -17.93
C ARG A 102 -3.81 4.71 -19.12
N THR A 103 -2.67 5.37 -18.96
CA THR A 103 -2.03 6.15 -20.03
C THR A 103 -1.32 5.26 -21.04
N VAL A 104 -0.47 4.35 -20.57
CA VAL A 104 0.41 3.56 -21.44
C VAL A 104 -0.30 2.36 -22.04
N ARG A 105 -1.06 1.59 -21.25
CA ARG A 105 -1.71 0.36 -21.74
C ARG A 105 -3.08 0.63 -22.34
N LEU A 106 -3.88 1.49 -21.70
CA LEU A 106 -5.25 1.76 -22.15
C LEU A 106 -5.36 2.99 -23.07
N ARG A 107 -4.29 3.77 -23.26
CA ARG A 107 -4.26 5.01 -24.07
C ARG A 107 -5.37 6.01 -23.71
N LYS A 108 -5.78 6.03 -22.44
CA LYS A 108 -6.83 6.93 -21.94
C LYS A 108 -6.21 8.15 -21.26
N ARG A 109 -6.77 9.34 -21.52
CA ARG A 109 -6.42 10.56 -20.79
C ARG A 109 -6.79 10.42 -19.30
N ILE A 110 -5.89 10.84 -18.43
CA ILE A 110 -6.11 10.95 -16.98
C ILE A 110 -6.30 12.41 -16.60
N LYS A 111 -7.37 12.71 -15.84
CA LYS A 111 -7.54 13.99 -15.16
C LYS A 111 -7.05 13.80 -13.74
N LEU A 112 -5.78 14.12 -13.49
CA LEU A 112 -5.27 14.27 -12.13
C LEU A 112 -5.88 15.54 -11.56
N GLN A 113 -6.49 15.47 -10.38
CA GLN A 113 -7.03 16.65 -9.72
C GLN A 113 -5.89 17.67 -9.51
N GLN A 114 -5.98 18.77 -10.24
CA GLN A 114 -5.46 20.11 -9.89
C GLN A 114 -3.97 20.45 -10.09
N HIS A 115 -3.17 19.80 -10.93
CA HIS A 115 -1.96 20.47 -11.50
C HIS A 115 -1.63 19.97 -12.91
N GLN A 116 -1.73 20.86 -13.91
CA GLN A 116 -1.19 20.66 -15.24
C GLN A 116 0.34 20.72 -15.15
N PHE A 117 1.03 19.59 -15.31
CA PHE A 117 2.46 19.61 -15.60
C PHE A 117 2.63 19.88 -17.10
N GLN A 118 3.06 21.10 -17.43
CA GLN A 118 3.55 21.47 -18.76
C GLN A 118 4.96 20.86 -18.94
N PRO A 119 5.25 20.15 -20.04
CA PRO A 119 6.64 19.79 -20.36
C PRO A 119 7.38 21.04 -20.86
N GLN A 120 8.61 21.24 -20.40
CA GLN A 120 9.58 22.14 -21.03
C GLN A 120 10.12 21.54 -22.31
#